data_AF-A0A970WQS3-F1
#
_entry.id   AF-A0A970WQS3-F1
#
_cell.length_a   1.000
_cell.length_b   1.000
_cell.length_c   1.000
_cell.angle_alpha   90.00
_cell.angle_beta   90.00
_cell.angle_gamma   90.00
#
_symmetry.space_group_name_H-M   'P 1'
#
loop_
_entity.id
_entity.type
_entity.pdbx_description
1 polymer ?
#
loop_
_entity_poly.entity_id
_entity_poly.type
_entity_poly.pdbx_seq_one_letter_code
_entity_poly.pdbx_strand_id
1 'polypeptide(L)'
;AGGNDQARLYDSVGDDWFYGKSTESWLSGTGFCNVAWGFDRVDAYANAGGNDRARLYDSAGDDSFYGKATESWLSGDGFSNVAWGFDRVDGYASGGYDQAKFYDSAGNDLFYGDYVTSSLTGTGFANYSHGFDRIDAFARAGGTDRAKITGVLAADSVFGRDSYLDWVNHHLELFDFITATAADGQSPHADVVDIDYVFDMLGTWI
;
A
#
# COMPACT_ATOMS: atom_id res chain seq x y z
N ALA A 1 -5.21 -14.20 30.85
CA ALA A 1 -5.75 -12.92 30.40
C ALA A 1 -6.20 -13.15 28.97
N GLY A 2 -7.47 -12.89 28.68
CA GLY A 2 -8.08 -13.14 27.38
C GLY A 2 -8.99 -11.95 27.10
N GLY A 3 -8.51 -11.05 26.27
CA GLY A 3 -9.18 -9.82 25.87
C GLY A 3 -8.37 -9.24 24.71
N ASN A 4 -9.06 -8.68 23.72
CA ASN A 4 -8.45 -7.96 22.62
C ASN A 4 -7.96 -6.60 23.16
N ASP A 5 -6.73 -6.57 23.68
CA ASP A 5 -6.20 -5.41 24.41
C ASP A 5 -5.83 -4.29 23.41
N GLN A 6 -6.34 -3.07 23.64
CA GLN A 6 -6.17 -1.92 22.73
C GLN A 6 -5.39 -0.76 23.37
N ALA A 7 -4.43 -0.20 22.63
CA ALA A 7 -3.78 1.08 22.94
C ALA A 7 -4.18 2.16 21.91
N ARG A 8 -4.21 3.42 22.35
CA ARG A 8 -4.40 4.58 21.47
C ARG A 8 -3.29 5.59 21.70
N LEU A 9 -2.65 6.02 20.63
CA LEU A 9 -1.56 6.99 20.62
C LEU A 9 -1.99 8.22 19.81
N TYR A 10 -1.69 9.42 20.31
CA TYR A 10 -2.04 10.68 19.66
C TYR A 10 -0.78 11.50 19.41
N ASP A 11 -0.73 12.11 18.23
CA ASP A 11 0.35 12.97 17.74
C ASP A 11 0.44 14.30 18.50
N SER A 12 1.40 15.11 18.08
CA SER A 12 1.61 16.49 18.45
C SER A 12 1.28 17.41 17.28
N VAL A 13 1.48 18.72 17.46
CA VAL A 13 1.22 19.73 16.40
C VAL A 13 2.32 19.82 15.33
N GLY A 14 3.32 18.95 15.38
CA GLY A 14 4.45 18.96 14.45
C GLY A 14 4.77 17.55 14.00
N ASP A 15 5.68 17.41 13.04
CA ASP A 15 5.94 16.13 12.37
C ASP A 15 6.26 14.98 13.34
N ASP A 16 5.40 13.97 13.30
CA ASP A 16 5.43 12.78 14.14
C ASP A 16 5.70 11.50 13.37
N TRP A 17 6.23 10.51 14.10
CA TRP A 17 6.52 9.17 13.59
C TRP A 17 5.83 8.10 14.39
N PHE A 18 4.99 7.30 13.74
CA PHE A 18 4.47 6.05 14.25
C PHE A 18 5.25 4.85 13.71
N TYR A 19 5.57 3.91 14.59
CA TYR A 19 6.10 2.61 14.23
C TYR A 19 5.23 1.54 14.88
N GLY A 20 4.63 0.69 14.06
CA GLY A 20 3.80 -0.43 14.50
C GLY A 20 4.45 -1.76 14.16
N LYS A 21 4.74 -2.60 15.16
CA LYS A 21 5.18 -3.99 14.98
C LYS A 21 4.24 -4.95 15.72
N SER A 22 4.44 -6.25 15.55
CA SER A 22 3.63 -7.29 16.19
C SER A 22 3.71 -7.34 17.72
N THR A 23 4.82 -6.91 18.33
CA THR A 23 5.02 -6.98 19.80
C THR A 23 5.13 -5.63 20.50
N GLU A 24 5.50 -4.60 19.74
CA GLU A 24 5.68 -3.25 20.25
C GLU A 24 5.28 -2.22 19.21
N SER A 25 4.73 -1.11 19.67
CA SER A 25 4.47 0.05 18.84
C SER A 25 4.85 1.31 19.58
N TRP A 26 5.25 2.36 18.86
CA TRP A 26 5.49 3.66 19.48
C TRP A 26 5.17 4.81 18.53
N LEU A 27 4.78 5.92 19.14
CA LEU A 27 4.56 7.21 18.49
C LEU A 27 5.50 8.22 19.11
N SER A 28 6.26 8.92 18.29
CA SER A 28 7.27 9.87 18.74
C SER A 28 7.31 11.12 17.88
N GLY A 29 7.55 12.25 18.55
CA GLY A 29 7.80 13.53 17.93
C GLY A 29 8.65 14.41 18.80
N THR A 30 8.59 15.72 18.55
CA THR A 30 9.37 16.69 19.32
C THR A 30 8.91 16.69 20.79
N GLY A 31 9.77 16.17 21.68
CA GLY A 31 9.55 16.22 23.13
C GLY A 31 8.74 15.07 23.72
N PHE A 32 8.35 14.05 22.94
CA PHE A 32 7.67 12.87 23.48
C PHE A 32 7.99 11.59 22.72
N CYS A 33 7.81 10.46 23.42
CA CYS A 33 7.83 9.12 22.85
C CYS A 33 6.91 8.23 23.69
N ASN A 34 5.80 7.80 23.12
CA ASN A 34 4.80 6.94 23.76
C ASN A 34 4.98 5.52 23.24
N VAL A 35 5.20 4.56 24.15
CA VAL A 35 5.45 3.15 23.79
C VAL A 35 4.30 2.28 24.31
N ALA A 36 3.81 1.38 23.46
CA ALA A 36 2.80 0.37 23.75
C ALA A 36 3.39 -1.02 23.55
N TRP A 37 3.34 -1.86 24.60
CA TRP A 37 3.86 -3.23 24.58
C TRP A 37 2.74 -4.24 24.87
N GLY A 38 2.70 -5.31 24.07
CA GLY A 38 1.80 -6.45 24.31
C GLY A 38 0.31 -6.15 24.15
N PHE A 39 -0.05 -5.15 23.35
CA PHE A 39 -1.43 -4.89 22.95
C PHE A 39 -1.73 -5.62 21.64
N ASP A 40 -2.90 -6.24 21.55
CA ASP A 40 -3.38 -6.90 20.33
C ASP A 40 -3.75 -5.86 19.25
N ARG A 41 -4.10 -4.63 19.65
CA ARG A 41 -4.38 -3.53 18.72
C ARG A 41 -3.78 -2.21 19.17
N VAL A 42 -3.13 -1.49 18.25
CA VAL A 42 -2.65 -0.12 18.47
C VAL A 42 -3.23 0.80 17.40
N ASP A 43 -3.99 1.81 17.82
CA ASP A 43 -4.44 2.89 16.94
C ASP A 43 -3.62 4.15 17.20
N ALA A 44 -2.85 4.59 16.21
CA ALA A 44 -2.18 5.89 16.20
C ALA A 44 -3.00 6.90 15.41
N TYR A 45 -3.15 8.11 15.94
CA TYR A 45 -3.89 9.21 15.32
C TYR A 45 -2.96 10.38 15.03
N ALA A 46 -2.89 10.78 13.77
CA ALA A 46 -2.29 12.02 13.28
C ALA A 46 -3.41 13.03 13.01
N ASN A 47 -3.80 13.82 14.02
CA ASN A 47 -4.92 14.77 13.92
C ASN A 47 -4.66 16.14 14.57
N ALA A 48 -3.49 16.35 15.17
CA ALA A 48 -3.05 17.63 15.69
C ALA A 48 -2.25 18.45 14.67
N GLY A 49 -1.88 17.84 13.54
CA GLY A 49 -1.26 18.45 12.37
C GLY A 49 0.24 18.26 12.34
N GLY A 50 0.85 18.42 11.17
CA GLY A 50 2.24 18.00 10.94
C GLY A 50 2.33 17.41 9.54
N ASN A 51 3.51 16.90 9.19
CA ASN A 51 3.69 15.94 8.10
C ASN A 51 4.06 14.58 8.71
N ASP A 52 3.04 13.82 9.07
CA ASP A 52 3.15 12.67 9.94
C ASP A 52 3.36 11.38 9.15
N ARG A 53 4.19 10.51 9.68
CA ARG A 53 4.60 9.28 8.98
C ARG A 53 4.44 8.04 9.84
N ALA A 54 3.93 6.98 9.23
CA ALA A 54 3.81 5.68 9.86
C ALA A 54 4.63 4.61 9.14
N ARG A 55 5.27 3.73 9.90
CA ARG A 55 5.85 2.48 9.40
C ARG A 55 5.22 1.29 10.09
N LEU A 56 4.61 0.41 9.31
CA LEU A 56 3.95 -0.78 9.81
C LEU A 56 4.75 -2.00 9.36
N TYR A 57 5.09 -2.88 10.30
CA TYR A 57 5.89 -4.07 10.05
C TYR A 57 5.06 -5.32 10.31
N ASP A 58 5.22 -6.29 9.42
CA ASP A 58 4.64 -7.63 9.50
C ASP A 58 5.13 -8.45 10.72
N SER A 59 4.59 -9.65 10.81
CA SER A 59 5.04 -10.71 11.69
C SER A 59 5.92 -11.70 10.92
N ALA A 60 6.01 -12.94 11.41
CA ALA A 60 6.66 -14.01 10.66
C ALA A 60 5.66 -14.95 9.96
N GLY A 61 4.36 -14.67 10.14
CA GLY A 61 3.26 -15.40 9.51
C GLY A 61 2.61 -14.56 8.43
N ASP A 62 1.49 -15.04 7.89
CA ASP A 62 0.80 -14.34 6.81
C ASP A 62 0.10 -13.06 7.33
N ASP A 63 0.45 -11.94 6.73
CA ASP A 63 0.01 -10.61 7.12
C ASP A 63 -0.76 -9.90 6.00
N SER A 64 -1.53 -8.89 6.38
CA SER A 64 -2.26 -8.04 5.43
C SER A 64 -2.09 -6.57 5.74
N PHE A 65 -1.61 -5.81 4.75
CA PHE A 65 -1.60 -4.36 4.75
C PHE A 65 -2.76 -3.81 3.92
N TYR A 66 -3.40 -2.77 4.43
CA TYR A 66 -4.44 -2.02 3.75
C TYR A 66 -4.04 -0.55 3.77
N GLY A 67 -3.86 0.05 2.59
CA GLY A 67 -3.55 1.46 2.41
C GLY A 67 -4.74 2.22 1.83
N LYS A 68 -5.31 3.16 2.58
CA LYS A 68 -6.36 4.07 2.09
C LYS A 68 -6.01 5.53 2.37
N ALA A 69 -6.84 6.45 1.87
CA ALA A 69 -6.63 7.88 2.04
C ALA A 69 -6.75 8.37 3.49
N THR A 70 -7.66 7.80 4.29
CA THR A 70 -7.95 8.27 5.66
C THR A 70 -7.33 7.40 6.75
N GLU A 71 -7.09 6.13 6.44
CA GLU A 71 -6.47 5.19 7.35
C GLU A 71 -5.72 4.10 6.60
N SER A 72 -4.65 3.63 7.22
CA SER A 72 -3.91 2.45 6.77
C SER A 72 -3.64 1.54 7.96
N TRP A 73 -3.63 0.23 7.73
CA TRP A 73 -3.33 -0.72 8.80
C TRP A 73 -2.59 -1.94 8.28
N LEU A 74 -1.85 -2.57 9.18
CA LEU A 74 -1.22 -3.87 8.98
C LEU A 74 -1.67 -4.78 10.12
N SER A 75 -2.08 -6.00 9.77
CA SER A 75 -2.52 -7.00 10.74
C SER A 75 -2.16 -8.41 10.30
N GLY A 76 -1.89 -9.25 11.29
CA GLY A 76 -1.71 -10.69 11.16
C GLY A 76 -2.24 -11.40 12.40
N ASP A 77 -1.73 -12.61 12.66
CA ASP A 77 -2.15 -13.38 13.83
C ASP A 77 -1.79 -12.66 15.13
N GLY A 78 -2.80 -12.33 15.93
CA GLY A 78 -2.63 -11.73 17.26
C GLY A 78 -2.22 -10.25 17.30
N PHE A 79 -2.16 -9.52 16.17
CA PHE A 79 -1.88 -8.08 16.20
C PHE A 79 -2.55 -7.27 15.08
N SER A 80 -2.79 -5.98 15.36
CA SER A 80 -3.27 -5.00 14.38
C SER A 80 -2.77 -3.60 14.71
N ASN A 81 -2.02 -2.99 13.78
CA ASN A 81 -1.52 -1.63 13.91
C ASN A 81 -2.24 -0.73 12.90
N VAL A 82 -2.94 0.29 13.38
CA VAL A 82 -3.77 1.20 12.58
C VAL A 82 -3.21 2.61 12.68
N ALA A 83 -2.96 3.24 11.54
CA ALA A 83 -2.50 4.61 11.39
C ALA A 83 -3.63 5.46 10.78
N TRP A 84 -4.22 6.35 11.58
CA TRP A 84 -5.30 7.25 11.17
C TRP A 84 -4.76 8.64 10.83
N GLY A 85 -5.10 9.16 9.64
CA GLY A 85 -4.79 10.54 9.24
C GLY A 85 -3.34 10.85 8.90
N PHE A 86 -2.46 9.85 8.85
CA PHE A 86 -1.05 10.03 8.52
C PHE A 86 -0.88 10.42 7.04
N ASP A 87 -0.04 11.43 6.76
CA ASP A 87 0.26 11.87 5.39
C ASP A 87 0.96 10.78 4.58
N ARG A 88 1.74 9.91 5.25
CA ARG A 88 2.40 8.77 4.62
C ARG A 88 2.42 7.55 5.50
N VAL A 89 2.09 6.39 4.92
CA VAL A 89 2.20 5.08 5.58
C VAL A 89 3.00 4.11 4.72
N ASP A 90 4.07 3.56 5.28
CA ASP A 90 4.87 2.49 4.67
C ASP A 90 4.59 1.16 5.38
N GLY A 91 4.04 0.18 4.67
CA GLY A 91 3.95 -1.22 5.10
C GLY A 91 5.17 -2.01 4.65
N TYR A 92 5.71 -2.85 5.53
CA TYR A 92 6.86 -3.72 5.26
C TYR A 92 6.51 -5.17 5.55
N ALA A 93 6.70 -6.01 4.54
CA ALA A 93 6.67 -7.46 4.62
C ALA A 93 8.10 -8.02 4.59
N SER A 94 8.33 -9.09 5.34
CA SER A 94 9.64 -9.71 5.59
C SER A 94 9.58 -11.23 5.75
N GLY A 95 8.41 -11.82 6.01
CA GLY A 95 8.21 -13.26 5.89
C GLY A 95 6.78 -13.72 6.17
N GLY A 96 6.33 -14.72 5.44
CA GLY A 96 4.92 -15.10 5.37
C GLY A 96 4.52 -15.16 3.89
N TYR A 97 3.23 -15.36 3.62
CA TYR A 97 2.63 -15.00 2.33
C TYR A 97 1.75 -13.76 2.54
N ASP A 98 2.32 -12.59 2.26
CA ASP A 98 1.74 -11.31 2.67
C ASP A 98 1.00 -10.62 1.54
N GLN A 99 -0.09 -9.93 1.89
CA GLN A 99 -0.93 -9.20 0.94
C GLN A 99 -1.01 -7.70 1.25
N ALA A 100 -0.76 -6.85 0.27
CA ALA A 100 -1.04 -5.42 0.34
C ALA A 100 -2.26 -5.06 -0.52
N LYS A 101 -3.20 -4.30 0.04
CA LYS A 101 -4.39 -3.80 -0.66
C LYS A 101 -4.42 -2.28 -0.62
N PHE A 102 -4.54 -1.66 -1.78
CA PHE A 102 -4.64 -0.22 -1.93
C PHE A 102 -6.03 0.19 -2.41
N TYR A 103 -6.60 1.22 -1.79
CA TYR A 103 -7.89 1.80 -2.18
C TYR A 103 -7.73 3.29 -2.42
N ASP A 104 -8.21 3.73 -3.57
CA ASP A 104 -8.27 5.14 -3.99
C ASP A 104 -9.10 6.02 -3.05
N SER A 105 -8.98 7.31 -3.30
CA SER A 105 -9.76 8.38 -2.72
C SER A 105 -10.85 8.81 -3.70
N ALA A 106 -11.65 9.82 -3.34
CA ALA A 106 -12.58 10.43 -4.29
C ALA A 106 -11.91 11.41 -5.28
N GLY A 107 -10.60 11.65 -5.11
CA GLY A 107 -9.80 12.51 -5.98
C GLY A 107 -9.00 11.69 -6.99
N ASN A 108 -8.17 12.37 -7.80
CA ASN A 108 -7.33 11.66 -8.74
C ASN A 108 -6.14 11.03 -8.02
N ASP A 109 -5.98 9.72 -8.19
CA ASP A 109 -4.93 8.94 -7.56
C ASP A 109 -3.98 8.32 -8.58
N LEU A 110 -2.76 8.07 -8.13
CA LEU A 110 -1.70 7.42 -8.89
C LEU A 110 -1.23 6.18 -8.16
N PHE A 111 -1.49 5.02 -8.76
CA PHE A 111 -0.83 3.78 -8.42
C PHE A 111 0.48 3.63 -9.21
N TYR A 112 1.53 3.19 -8.52
CA TYR A 112 2.79 2.77 -9.11
C TYR A 112 3.17 1.40 -8.55
N GLY A 113 3.59 0.47 -9.41
CA GLY A 113 4.08 -0.85 -9.02
C GLY A 113 5.32 -1.26 -9.80
N ASP A 114 6.26 -1.87 -9.08
CA ASP A 114 7.34 -2.68 -9.61
C ASP A 114 7.49 -3.97 -8.76
N TYR A 115 8.50 -4.78 -9.05
CA TYR A 115 8.71 -6.07 -8.35
C TYR A 115 9.00 -5.96 -6.85
N VAL A 116 9.44 -4.80 -6.36
CA VAL A 116 9.93 -4.63 -4.99
C VAL A 116 9.00 -3.74 -4.18
N THR A 117 8.43 -2.73 -4.84
CA THR A 117 7.65 -1.69 -4.20
C THR A 117 6.38 -1.39 -4.97
N SER A 118 5.32 -1.12 -4.23
CA SER A 118 4.07 -0.59 -4.75
C SER A 118 3.64 0.61 -3.94
N SER A 119 2.91 1.52 -4.57
CA SER A 119 2.39 2.70 -3.90
C SER A 119 1.09 3.18 -4.51
N LEU A 120 0.24 3.75 -3.67
CA LEU A 120 -0.92 4.53 -4.08
C LEU A 120 -0.82 5.91 -3.45
N THR A 121 -0.83 6.94 -4.29
CA THR A 121 -0.64 8.32 -3.88
C THR A 121 -1.76 9.19 -4.39
N GLY A 122 -2.18 10.13 -3.55
CA GLY A 122 -3.27 11.05 -3.84
C GLY A 122 -3.08 12.38 -3.14
N THR A 123 -4.13 13.21 -3.21
CA THR A 123 -4.11 14.47 -2.46
C THR A 123 -4.18 14.18 -0.96
N GLY A 124 -3.11 14.51 -0.23
CA GLY A 124 -3.06 14.41 1.23
C GLY A 124 -2.73 13.02 1.78
N PHE A 125 -2.38 12.05 0.94
CA PHE A 125 -1.92 10.75 1.41
C PHE A 125 -0.93 10.08 0.45
N ALA A 126 -0.04 9.26 1.00
CA ALA A 126 0.84 8.38 0.26
C ALA A 126 1.02 7.05 0.98
N ASN A 127 0.54 5.96 0.38
CA ASN A 127 0.70 4.62 0.93
C ASN A 127 1.75 3.85 0.12
N TYR A 128 2.67 3.20 0.80
CA TYR A 128 3.72 2.38 0.21
C TYR A 128 3.69 0.97 0.80
N SER A 129 3.94 -0.04 -0.03
CA SER A 129 4.16 -1.42 0.38
C SER A 129 5.52 -1.89 -0.11
N HIS A 130 6.27 -2.57 0.75
CA HIS A 130 7.60 -3.09 0.46
C HIS A 130 7.63 -4.60 0.74
N GLY A 131 8.00 -5.40 -0.27
CA GLY A 131 8.27 -6.83 -0.09
C GLY A 131 7.05 -7.76 0.02
N PHE A 132 5.83 -7.27 -0.24
CA PHE A 132 4.61 -8.09 -0.16
C PHE A 132 4.51 -9.08 -1.34
N ASP A 133 4.04 -10.30 -1.06
CA ASP A 133 3.91 -11.37 -2.05
C ASP A 133 2.75 -11.14 -3.02
N ARG A 134 1.71 -10.42 -2.61
CA ARG A 134 0.59 -10.04 -3.47
C ARG A 134 0.17 -8.59 -3.26
N ILE A 135 -0.06 -7.90 -4.37
CA ILE A 135 -0.56 -6.52 -4.40
C ILE A 135 -1.91 -6.50 -5.11
N ASP A 136 -2.93 -5.96 -4.46
CA ASP A 136 -4.20 -5.62 -5.11
C ASP A 136 -4.45 -4.11 -4.97
N ALA A 137 -4.80 -3.42 -6.06
CA ALA A 137 -5.12 -2.00 -6.04
C ALA A 137 -6.45 -1.72 -6.73
N PHE A 138 -7.28 -0.88 -6.11
CA PHE A 138 -8.65 -0.62 -6.56
C PHE A 138 -8.90 0.88 -6.71
N ALA A 139 -9.34 1.29 -7.90
CA ALA A 139 -9.83 2.64 -8.19
C ALA A 139 -11.37 2.65 -8.24
N ARG A 140 -12.03 2.73 -7.08
CA ARG A 140 -13.49 2.54 -6.90
C ARG A 140 -14.20 3.74 -6.27
N ALA A 141 -13.48 4.68 -5.69
CA ALA A 141 -14.03 5.84 -4.97
C ALA A 141 -14.22 7.08 -5.86
N GLY A 142 -13.75 7.01 -7.11
CA GLY A 142 -13.96 8.01 -8.15
C GLY A 142 -12.76 8.94 -8.30
N GLY A 143 -12.75 9.75 -9.35
CA GLY A 143 -11.56 10.49 -9.73
C GLY A 143 -11.22 10.22 -11.19
N THR A 144 -10.00 10.52 -11.58
CA THR A 144 -9.41 10.09 -12.84
C THR A 144 -8.07 9.47 -12.53
N ASP A 145 -8.09 8.16 -12.35
CA ASP A 145 -7.03 7.41 -11.68
C ASP A 145 -6.09 6.77 -12.69
N ARG A 146 -4.82 6.69 -12.30
CA ARG A 146 -3.76 6.17 -13.16
C ARG A 146 -3.00 5.08 -12.45
N ALA A 147 -2.71 4.00 -13.15
CA ALA A 147 -1.76 2.99 -12.72
C ALA A 147 -0.54 2.94 -13.65
N LYS A 148 0.63 2.77 -13.06
CA LYS A 148 1.88 2.55 -13.78
C LYS A 148 2.56 1.30 -13.25
N ILE A 149 2.77 0.32 -14.12
CA ILE A 149 3.65 -0.81 -13.85
C ILE A 149 4.92 -0.68 -14.67
N THR A 150 6.07 -0.93 -14.06
CA THR A 150 7.38 -0.74 -14.70
C THR A 150 8.30 -1.91 -14.48
N GLY A 151 9.29 -2.05 -15.37
CA GLY A 151 10.29 -3.10 -15.27
C GLY A 151 9.79 -4.45 -15.75
N VAL A 152 8.71 -4.51 -16.54
CA VAL A 152 8.15 -5.77 -17.06
C VAL A 152 9.22 -6.53 -17.83
N LEU A 153 9.55 -7.74 -17.39
CA LEU A 153 10.63 -8.57 -17.93
C LEU A 153 10.13 -9.45 -19.08
N ALA A 154 11.03 -9.92 -19.94
CA ALA A 154 10.65 -10.79 -21.06
C ALA A 154 10.01 -12.12 -20.62
N ALA A 155 10.23 -12.53 -19.37
CA ALA A 155 9.61 -13.72 -18.79
C ALA A 155 8.17 -13.48 -18.28
N ASP A 156 7.73 -12.24 -18.21
CA ASP A 156 6.41 -11.89 -17.71
C ASP A 156 5.34 -11.97 -18.80
N SER A 157 4.09 -12.03 -18.33
CA SER A 157 2.93 -11.69 -19.13
C SER A 157 2.14 -10.60 -18.42
N VAL A 158 1.69 -9.62 -19.20
CA VAL A 158 0.69 -8.65 -18.77
C VAL A 158 -0.66 -9.10 -19.34
N PHE A 159 -1.62 -9.34 -18.46
CA PHE A 159 -2.95 -9.79 -18.82
C PHE A 159 -3.96 -8.70 -18.49
N GLY A 160 -4.89 -8.39 -19.40
CA GLY A 160 -5.89 -7.34 -19.17
C GLY A 160 -7.24 -7.62 -19.83
N ARG A 161 -8.31 -7.64 -19.02
CA ARG A 161 -9.70 -7.81 -19.44
C ARG A 161 -10.66 -7.14 -18.45
N ASP A 162 -11.89 -6.84 -18.88
CA ASP A 162 -13.03 -6.49 -18.03
C ASP A 162 -12.67 -5.55 -16.86
N SER A 163 -12.02 -4.43 -17.18
CA SER A 163 -11.59 -3.42 -16.20
C SER A 163 -10.49 -3.82 -15.21
N TYR A 164 -9.81 -4.95 -15.38
CA TYR A 164 -8.67 -5.33 -14.56
C TYR A 164 -7.40 -5.63 -15.37
N LEU A 165 -6.26 -5.55 -14.69
CA LEU A 165 -4.96 -5.97 -15.18
C LEU A 165 -4.25 -6.84 -14.14
N ASP A 166 -3.71 -7.96 -14.61
CA ASP A 166 -2.81 -8.82 -13.85
C ASP A 166 -1.40 -8.74 -14.43
N TRP A 167 -0.41 -8.53 -13.55
CA TRP A 167 1.01 -8.63 -13.88
C TRP A 167 1.79 -9.18 -12.70
N VAL A 168 2.44 -10.35 -12.89
CA VAL A 168 3.22 -11.05 -11.85
C VAL A 168 2.35 -11.31 -10.61
N ASN A 169 2.46 -10.46 -9.59
CA ASN A 169 1.72 -10.53 -8.33
C ASN A 169 0.84 -9.29 -8.08
N HIS A 170 0.66 -8.45 -9.09
CA HIS A 170 -0.17 -7.26 -9.06
C HIS A 170 -1.51 -7.53 -9.74
N HIS A 171 -2.58 -7.20 -9.03
CA HIS A 171 -3.94 -7.17 -9.54
C HIS A 171 -4.48 -5.75 -9.42
N LEU A 172 -4.78 -5.11 -10.55
CA LEU A 172 -5.22 -3.73 -10.61
C LEU A 172 -6.62 -3.68 -11.17
N GLU A 173 -7.54 -2.99 -10.51
CA GLU A 173 -8.92 -2.87 -10.95
C GLU A 173 -9.37 -1.42 -11.08
N LEU A 174 -10.13 -1.16 -12.15
CA LEU A 174 -10.96 0.03 -12.36
C LEU A 174 -10.19 1.37 -12.55
N PHE A 175 -8.91 1.33 -12.89
CA PHE A 175 -8.11 2.54 -13.18
C PHE A 175 -8.40 3.09 -14.58
N ASP A 176 -8.67 4.40 -14.71
CA ASP A 176 -8.97 5.06 -15.99
C ASP A 176 -7.83 5.00 -17.02
N PHE A 177 -6.59 4.95 -16.54
CA PHE A 177 -5.41 4.81 -17.39
C PHE A 177 -4.44 3.82 -16.77
N ILE A 178 -4.02 2.82 -17.53
CA ILE A 178 -2.95 1.93 -17.10
C ILE A 178 -1.81 1.98 -18.12
N THR A 179 -0.58 2.20 -17.63
CA THR A 179 0.63 2.14 -18.44
C THR A 179 1.52 1.01 -17.97
N ALA A 180 1.92 0.14 -18.89
CA ALA A 180 2.92 -0.89 -18.65
C ALA A 180 4.21 -0.57 -19.42
N THR A 181 5.36 -0.60 -18.72
CA THR A 181 6.66 -0.30 -19.30
C THR A 181 7.60 -1.49 -19.18
N ALA A 182 8.05 -2.02 -20.32
CA ALA A 182 9.06 -3.07 -20.38
C ALA A 182 10.41 -2.58 -19.83
N ALA A 183 11.15 -3.45 -19.15
CA ALA A 183 12.53 -3.16 -18.78
C ALA A 183 13.43 -3.03 -20.02
N ASP A 184 14.55 -2.31 -19.89
CA ASP A 184 15.47 -2.07 -21.00
C ASP A 184 15.93 -3.37 -21.68
N GLY A 185 15.71 -3.44 -23.00
CA GLY A 185 16.08 -4.61 -23.81
C GLY A 185 15.20 -5.85 -23.58
N GLN A 186 14.10 -5.73 -22.84
CA GLN A 186 13.12 -6.80 -22.67
C GLN A 186 11.98 -6.68 -23.68
N SER A 187 11.40 -7.82 -24.04
CA SER A 187 10.23 -7.92 -24.92
C SER A 187 9.19 -8.84 -24.29
N PRO A 188 8.44 -8.35 -23.28
CA PRO A 188 7.39 -9.12 -22.61
C PRO A 188 6.22 -9.46 -23.52
N HIS A 189 5.47 -10.49 -23.11
CA HIS A 189 4.20 -10.88 -23.72
C HIS A 189 3.05 -10.07 -23.12
N ALA A 190 2.06 -9.72 -23.96
CA ALA A 190 0.82 -9.09 -23.51
C ALA A 190 -0.41 -9.80 -24.10
N ASP A 191 -1.34 -10.22 -23.24
CA ASP A 191 -2.71 -10.64 -23.61
C ASP A 191 -3.69 -9.61 -23.07
N VAL A 192 -3.89 -8.54 -23.84
CA VAL A 192 -4.77 -7.43 -23.48
C VAL A 192 -5.74 -7.19 -24.64
N VAL A 193 -7.02 -7.41 -24.38
CA VAL A 193 -8.04 -7.44 -25.44
C VAL A 193 -9.18 -6.45 -25.17
N ASP A 194 -9.66 -6.37 -23.94
CA ASP A 194 -10.81 -5.55 -23.56
C ASP A 194 -10.61 -4.96 -22.16
N ILE A 195 -9.84 -3.87 -22.05
CA ILE A 195 -9.85 -3.05 -20.84
C ILE A 195 -10.82 -1.89 -21.12
N ASP A 196 -11.77 -1.61 -20.23
CA ASP A 196 -12.74 -0.49 -20.37
C ASP A 196 -12.10 0.91 -20.28
N TYR A 197 -10.77 0.96 -20.26
CA TYR A 197 -9.92 2.11 -19.97
C TYR A 197 -8.83 2.26 -21.03
N VAL A 198 -8.08 3.36 -20.96
CA VAL A 198 -6.93 3.57 -21.85
C VAL A 198 -5.74 2.78 -21.33
N PHE A 199 -5.30 1.79 -22.11
CA PHE A 199 -4.09 1.01 -21.82
C PHE A 199 -2.98 1.33 -22.79
N ASP A 200 -1.84 1.81 -22.26
CA ASP A 200 -0.65 2.16 -23.04
C ASP A 200 0.51 1.20 -22.72
N MET A 201 1.08 0.60 -23.77
CA MET A 201 2.29 -0.23 -23.69
C MET A 201 3.50 0.57 -24.19
N LEU A 202 4.50 0.74 -23.34
CA LEU A 202 5.74 1.45 -23.68
C LEU A 202 6.92 0.48 -23.78
N GLY A 203 7.73 0.61 -24.82
CA GLY A 203 8.85 -0.30 -25.12
C GLY A 203 8.52 -1.31 -26.22
N THR A 204 9.31 -2.39 -26.28
CA THR A 204 9.10 -3.51 -27.21
C THR A 204 8.22 -4.58 -26.58
N TRP A 205 7.23 -5.08 -27.31
CA TRP A 205 6.24 -6.08 -26.85
C TRP A 205 6.06 -7.15 -27.93
N ILE A 206 5.78 -8.40 -27.53
CA ILE A 206 5.51 -9.55 -28.42
C ILE A 206 4.05 -9.97 -28.31
#